data_AF-A0A1G2F0T1-F1
#
_entry.id   AF-A0A1G2F0T1-F1
#
_cell.length_a   1.000
_cell.length_b   1.000
_cell.length_c   1.000
_cell.angle_alpha   90.00
_cell.angle_beta   90.00
_cell.angle_gamma   90.00
#
_symmetry.space_group_name_H-M   'P 1'
#
loop_
_entity.id
_entity.type
_entity.pdbx_description
1 polymer ?
#
loop_
_entity_poly.entity_id
_entity_poly.type
_entity_poly.pdbx_seq_one_letter_code
_entity_poly.pdbx_strand_id
1 'polypeptide(L)'
;MPYVDKKGRVYKYGEFFPVELSPFSYNETVAQEYFPLSKKEVEEKGYSWKDQEERTLEPDISWKGLPDHIKDVKDDIISKAILCQAWDEDSEKASQHNCTKLYKIIPQELEFYRKMNLPLPRLCPNCRHYQRIKQRNPLKLWHRKCQCAGNHSDNKVYQNTIEHPHHKQEHCPNEFETSYASEKPEIVYCEKCYLAEVV
;
A
#
# COMPACT_ATOMS: atom_id res chain seq x y z
N MET A 1 -20.86 25.92 23.88
CA MET A 1 -19.75 25.43 24.72
C MET A 1 -18.81 24.63 23.84
N PRO A 2 -17.49 24.89 23.86
CA PRO A 2 -16.55 24.06 23.12
C PRO A 2 -16.49 22.66 23.75
N TYR A 3 -16.40 21.62 22.92
CA TYR A 3 -16.25 20.24 23.39
C TYR A 3 -14.79 20.00 23.78
N VAL A 4 -14.56 19.28 24.88
CA VAL A 4 -13.21 18.95 25.35
C VAL A 4 -13.06 17.43 25.38
N ASP A 5 -12.07 16.91 24.65
CA ASP A 5 -11.72 15.48 24.61
C ASP A 5 -11.16 14.98 25.95
N LYS A 6 -11.05 13.66 26.13
CA LYS A 6 -10.36 13.07 27.29
C LYS A 6 -8.89 13.46 27.38
N LYS A 7 -8.28 13.87 26.26
CA LYS A 7 -6.92 14.41 26.18
C LYS A 7 -6.82 15.93 26.34
N GLY A 8 -7.92 16.61 26.67
CA GLY A 8 -7.92 18.06 26.87
C GLY A 8 -7.88 18.89 25.58
N ARG A 9 -8.09 18.26 24.41
CA ARG A 9 -8.20 19.00 23.13
C ARG A 9 -9.53 19.74 23.09
N VAL A 10 -9.49 21.04 22.80
CA VAL A 10 -10.68 21.91 22.77
C VAL A 10 -11.14 22.05 21.32
N TYR A 11 -12.34 21.56 21.02
CA TYR A 11 -12.97 21.65 19.71
C TYR A 11 -13.96 22.81 19.67
N LYS A 12 -13.78 23.70 18.70
CA LYS A 12 -14.57 24.92 18.50
C LYS A 12 -15.52 24.78 17.32
N TYR A 13 -16.50 25.67 17.26
CA TYR A 13 -17.46 25.72 16.14
C TYR A 13 -16.73 25.98 14.82
N GLY A 14 -16.98 25.14 13.82
CA GLY A 14 -16.31 25.17 12.51
C GLY A 14 -15.09 24.25 12.38
N GLU A 15 -14.65 23.61 13.46
CA GLU A 15 -13.62 22.58 13.42
C GLU A 15 -14.21 21.18 13.12
N PHE A 16 -13.35 20.23 12.78
CA PHE A 16 -13.74 18.83 12.61
C PHE A 16 -14.29 18.24 13.91
N PHE A 17 -15.16 17.24 13.78
CA PHE A 17 -15.70 16.52 14.93
C PHE A 17 -14.58 15.87 15.77
N PRO A 18 -14.74 15.85 17.11
CA PRO A 18 -13.84 15.11 17.98
C PRO A 18 -13.67 13.67 17.55
N VAL A 19 -12.45 13.17 17.59
CA VAL A 19 -12.14 11.82 17.10
C VAL A 19 -12.76 10.73 18.00
N GLU A 20 -13.00 11.03 19.28
CA GLU A 20 -13.72 10.14 20.20
C GLU A 20 -15.17 9.86 19.79
N LEU A 21 -15.77 10.74 18.98
CA LEU A 21 -17.13 10.56 18.46
C LEU A 21 -17.16 9.78 17.14
N SER A 22 -15.99 9.41 16.59
CA SER A 22 -15.91 8.59 15.40
C SER A 22 -16.52 7.20 15.66
N PRO A 23 -17.46 6.73 14.83
CA PRO A 23 -17.98 5.37 14.93
C PRO A 23 -16.98 4.31 14.44
N PHE A 24 -15.89 4.74 13.79
CA PHE A 24 -14.87 3.86 13.23
C PHE A 24 -13.55 3.99 13.98
N SER A 25 -12.91 2.85 14.22
CA SER A 25 -11.55 2.78 14.77
C SER A 25 -10.50 3.10 13.70
N TYR A 26 -9.33 3.58 14.11
CA TYR A 26 -8.27 4.05 13.21
C TYR A 26 -7.91 2.99 12.15
N ASN A 27 -7.74 1.75 12.58
CA ASN A 27 -7.33 0.61 11.74
C ASN A 27 -8.39 0.16 10.73
N GLU A 28 -9.64 0.59 10.85
CA GLU A 28 -10.72 0.30 9.89
C GLU A 28 -10.89 1.41 8.85
N THR A 29 -10.25 2.56 9.06
CA THR A 29 -10.36 3.72 8.18
C THR A 29 -9.22 3.78 7.17
N VAL A 30 -9.44 4.56 6.12
CA VAL A 30 -8.42 4.90 5.11
C VAL A 30 -7.19 5.59 5.71
N ALA A 31 -7.27 6.10 6.94
CA ALA A 31 -6.13 6.66 7.64
C ALA A 31 -5.01 5.62 7.84
N GLN A 32 -5.35 4.36 8.16
CA GLN A 32 -4.37 3.28 8.31
C GLN A 32 -3.73 2.88 6.97
N GLU A 33 -4.44 3.07 5.85
CA GLU A 33 -3.90 2.80 4.51
C GLU A 33 -2.87 3.86 4.09
N TYR A 34 -3.15 5.13 4.37
CA TYR A 34 -2.27 6.24 3.98
C TYR A 34 -1.17 6.53 4.99
N PHE A 35 -1.47 6.39 6.27
CA PHE A 35 -0.60 6.69 7.39
C PHE A 35 -0.61 5.49 8.35
N PRO A 36 0.06 4.38 8.00
CA PRO A 36 0.07 3.19 8.84
C PRO A 36 0.70 3.52 10.19
N LEU A 37 -0.08 3.35 11.25
CA LEU A 37 0.38 3.47 12.64
C LEU A 37 0.30 2.12 13.34
N SER A 38 1.18 1.92 14.31
CA SER A 38 1.12 0.80 15.23
C SER A 38 0.02 1.02 16.28
N LYS A 39 -0.48 -0.06 16.87
CA LYS A 39 -1.49 -0.01 17.95
C LYS A 39 -1.08 0.94 19.08
N LYS A 40 0.19 0.89 19.50
CA LYS A 40 0.75 1.77 20.55
C LYS A 40 0.67 3.24 20.17
N GLU A 41 1.07 3.59 18.95
CA GLU A 41 1.02 4.98 18.47
C GLU A 41 -0.41 5.51 18.33
N VAL A 42 -1.36 4.64 17.96
CA VAL A 42 -2.79 4.99 17.85
C VAL A 42 -3.36 5.32 19.24
N GLU A 43 -3.07 4.50 20.24
CA GLU A 43 -3.48 4.72 21.64
C GLU A 43 -2.82 5.98 22.23
N GLU A 44 -1.53 6.19 21.96
CA GLU A 44 -0.79 7.41 22.34
C GLU A 44 -1.36 8.68 21.69
N LYS A 45 -1.90 8.59 20.46
CA LYS A 45 -2.57 9.71 19.79
C LYS A 45 -4.04 9.89 20.20
N GLY A 46 -4.61 8.90 20.89
CA GLY A 46 -5.94 8.96 21.50
C GLY A 46 -7.04 8.50 20.55
N TYR A 47 -6.68 7.65 19.60
CA TYR A 47 -7.60 7.06 18.65
C TYR A 47 -8.02 5.67 19.11
N SER A 48 -9.21 5.24 18.71
CA SER A 48 -9.71 3.88 18.98
C SER A 48 -9.01 2.87 18.06
N TRP A 49 -8.66 1.71 18.61
CA TRP A 49 -8.15 0.56 17.86
C TRP A 49 -9.12 -0.62 18.02
N LYS A 50 -9.45 -1.29 16.93
CA LYS A 50 -10.28 -2.50 16.94
C LYS A 50 -9.42 -3.73 16.78
N ASP A 51 -9.39 -4.57 17.81
CA ASP A 51 -8.70 -5.86 17.73
C ASP A 51 -9.44 -6.82 16.80
N GLN A 52 -8.68 -7.63 16.05
CA GLN A 52 -9.27 -8.64 15.18
C GLN A 52 -9.86 -9.77 16.03
N GLU A 53 -11.12 -10.13 15.76
CA GLU A 53 -11.73 -11.32 16.34
C GLU A 53 -11.03 -12.59 15.82
N GLU A 54 -10.59 -13.45 16.73
CA GLU A 54 -10.02 -14.74 16.37
C GLU A 54 -11.13 -15.70 15.94
N ARG A 55 -11.15 -16.02 14.64
CA ARG A 55 -11.99 -17.12 14.14
C ARG A 55 -11.26 -18.45 14.35
N THR A 56 -11.86 -19.35 15.11
CA THR A 56 -11.38 -20.70 15.44
C THR A 56 -11.56 -21.74 14.33
N LEU A 57 -11.79 -21.30 13.08
CA LEU A 57 -12.01 -22.22 11.96
C LEU A 57 -10.67 -22.73 11.43
N GLU A 58 -10.57 -24.04 11.22
CA GLU A 58 -9.43 -24.66 10.54
C GLU A 58 -9.55 -24.50 9.01
N PRO A 59 -8.43 -24.35 8.28
CA PRO A 59 -8.45 -24.26 6.82
C PRO A 59 -8.72 -25.62 6.17
N ASP A 60 -9.61 -25.66 5.17
CA ASP A 60 -9.84 -26.85 4.34
C ASP A 60 -8.71 -27.07 3.32
N ILE A 61 -8.13 -25.97 2.83
CA ILE A 61 -7.05 -25.97 1.84
C ILE A 61 -5.96 -24.97 2.24
N SER A 62 -4.70 -25.40 2.16
CA SER A 62 -3.54 -24.50 2.19
C SER A 62 -3.31 -23.85 0.83
N TRP A 63 -2.84 -22.60 0.81
CA TRP A 63 -2.50 -21.86 -0.40
C TRP A 63 -1.50 -22.61 -1.32
N LYS A 64 -0.65 -23.49 -0.77
CA LYS A 64 0.30 -24.32 -1.53
C LYS A 64 -0.38 -25.41 -2.37
N GLY A 65 -1.58 -25.83 -1.97
CA GLY A 65 -2.37 -26.83 -2.68
C GLY A 65 -3.18 -26.27 -3.85
N LEU A 66 -3.12 -24.95 -4.10
CA LEU A 66 -3.81 -24.33 -5.22
C LEU A 66 -3.04 -24.60 -6.52
N PRO A 67 -3.70 -25.11 -7.57
CA PRO A 67 -3.09 -25.24 -8.89
C PRO A 67 -2.65 -23.89 -9.45
N ASP A 68 -1.55 -23.89 -10.21
CA ASP A 68 -1.03 -22.69 -10.87
C ASP A 68 -1.89 -22.29 -12.07
N HIS A 69 -2.55 -23.25 -12.73
CA HIS A 69 -3.39 -22.99 -13.89
C HIS A 69 -4.88 -23.13 -13.55
N ILE A 70 -5.69 -22.17 -14.00
CA ILE A 70 -7.14 -22.13 -13.71
C ILE A 70 -7.94 -23.31 -14.28
N LYS A 71 -7.38 -23.97 -15.30
CA LYS A 71 -7.99 -25.14 -15.96
C LYS A 71 -7.98 -26.39 -15.07
N ASP A 72 -7.04 -26.47 -14.15
CA ASP A 72 -6.88 -27.61 -13.24
C ASP A 72 -7.75 -27.46 -11.99
N VAL A 73 -8.44 -26.32 -11.86
CA VAL A 73 -9.29 -25.99 -10.72
C VAL A 73 -10.70 -26.53 -10.93
N LYS A 74 -11.11 -27.44 -10.05
CA LYS A 74 -12.48 -27.96 -9.96
C LYS A 74 -13.42 -26.97 -9.25
N ASP A 75 -14.71 -27.06 -9.55
CA ASP A 75 -15.76 -26.23 -8.95
C ASP A 75 -15.92 -26.43 -7.43
N ASP A 76 -15.41 -27.56 -6.90
CA ASP A 76 -15.41 -27.88 -5.47
C ASP A 76 -14.69 -26.83 -4.60
N ILE A 77 -13.95 -25.90 -5.20
CA ILE A 77 -13.24 -24.85 -4.47
C ILE A 77 -14.18 -23.79 -3.87
N ILE A 78 -15.41 -23.66 -4.37
CA ILE A 78 -16.37 -22.62 -3.95
C ILE A 78 -16.77 -22.79 -2.47
N SER A 79 -16.87 -24.04 -1.99
CA SER A 79 -17.30 -24.32 -0.61
C SER A 79 -16.15 -24.29 0.41
N LYS A 80 -14.90 -24.36 -0.06
CA LYS A 80 -13.71 -24.59 0.77
C LYS A 80 -13.15 -23.28 1.33
N ALA A 81 -12.69 -23.32 2.58
CA ALA A 81 -11.94 -22.24 3.21
C ALA A 81 -10.45 -22.37 2.86
N ILE A 82 -9.92 -21.34 2.21
CA ILE A 82 -8.51 -21.28 1.79
C ILE A 82 -7.72 -20.43 2.78
N LEU A 83 -6.58 -20.95 3.23
CA LEU A 83 -5.63 -20.20 4.06
C LEU A 83 -4.90 -19.13 3.24
N CYS A 84 -4.81 -17.91 3.76
CA CYS A 84 -4.05 -16.83 3.13
C CYS A 84 -2.54 -17.06 3.25
N GLN A 85 -1.80 -16.96 2.13
CA GLN A 85 -0.34 -17.06 2.12
C GLN A 85 0.34 -16.08 3.08
N ALA A 86 -0.10 -14.82 3.15
CA ALA A 86 0.52 -13.83 4.03
C ALA A 86 0.36 -14.19 5.51
N TRP A 87 -0.71 -14.90 5.89
CA TRP A 87 -0.90 -15.37 7.26
C TRP A 87 0.01 -16.54 7.61
N ASP A 88 0.25 -17.43 6.65
CA ASP A 88 1.15 -18.59 6.81
C ASP A 88 2.62 -18.16 6.90
N GLU A 89 3.02 -17.11 6.18
CA GLU A 89 4.39 -16.59 6.21
C GLU A 89 4.68 -15.71 7.43
N ASP A 90 3.81 -14.75 7.74
CA ASP A 90 4.02 -13.78 8.82
C ASP A 90 2.67 -13.30 9.39
N SER A 91 2.24 -13.96 10.46
CA SER A 91 0.96 -13.70 11.13
C SER A 91 0.86 -12.29 11.71
N GLU A 92 1.98 -11.71 12.15
CA GLU A 92 2.00 -10.36 12.74
C GLU A 92 1.80 -9.29 11.66
N LYS A 93 2.54 -9.39 10.54
CA LYS A 93 2.34 -8.46 9.41
C LYS A 93 0.97 -8.63 8.76
N ALA A 94 0.47 -9.86 8.67
CA ALA A 94 -0.87 -10.11 8.14
C ALA A 94 -1.96 -9.50 9.04
N SER A 95 -1.78 -9.53 10.36
CA SER A 95 -2.72 -8.91 11.31
C SER A 95 -2.76 -7.38 11.18
N GLN A 96 -1.62 -6.73 10.91
CA GLN A 96 -1.59 -5.28 10.65
C GLN A 96 -2.39 -4.87 9.41
N HIS A 97 -2.49 -5.75 8.42
CA HIS A 97 -3.27 -5.56 7.19
C HIS A 97 -4.72 -6.04 7.31
N ASN A 98 -5.21 -6.28 8.53
CA ASN A 98 -6.53 -6.84 8.80
C ASN A 98 -6.82 -8.10 7.95
N CYS A 99 -5.86 -9.03 7.86
CA CYS A 99 -6.04 -10.27 7.13
C CYS A 99 -7.19 -11.10 7.73
N THR A 100 -8.06 -11.65 6.90
CA THR A 100 -9.18 -12.50 7.34
C THR A 100 -8.76 -13.92 7.74
N LYS A 101 -7.46 -14.26 7.63
CA LYS A 101 -6.82 -15.59 7.76
C LYS A 101 -7.32 -16.60 6.71
N LEU A 102 -8.63 -16.81 6.69
CA LEU A 102 -9.36 -17.65 5.75
C LEU A 102 -10.17 -16.78 4.78
N TYR A 103 -10.29 -17.24 3.55
CA TYR A 103 -11.20 -16.65 2.57
C TYR A 103 -11.85 -17.75 1.74
N LYS A 104 -12.98 -17.40 1.12
CA LYS A 104 -13.74 -18.27 0.22
C LYS A 104 -13.89 -17.57 -1.12
N ILE A 105 -13.97 -18.34 -2.19
CA ILE A 105 -14.15 -17.84 -3.55
C ILE A 105 -15.63 -18.02 -3.91
N ILE A 106 -16.28 -16.95 -4.36
CA ILE A 106 -17.68 -17.03 -4.78
C ILE A 106 -17.80 -17.54 -6.23
N PRO A 107 -18.94 -18.13 -6.65
CA PRO A 107 -19.11 -18.64 -8.02
C PRO A 107 -18.79 -17.60 -9.10
N GLN A 108 -19.19 -16.35 -8.88
CA GLN A 108 -18.98 -15.24 -9.81
C GLN A 108 -17.49 -14.90 -9.96
N GLU A 109 -16.70 -15.03 -8.89
CA GLU A 109 -15.25 -14.83 -8.94
C GLU A 109 -14.58 -15.96 -9.72
N LEU A 110 -14.98 -17.22 -9.50
CA LEU A 110 -14.43 -18.36 -10.23
C LEU A 110 -14.69 -18.25 -11.73
N GLU A 111 -15.91 -17.86 -12.12
CA GLU A 111 -16.27 -17.60 -13.52
C GLU A 111 -15.42 -16.48 -14.12
N PHE A 112 -15.21 -15.39 -13.37
CA PHE A 112 -14.34 -14.30 -13.79
C PHE A 112 -12.89 -14.76 -14.03
N TYR A 113 -12.30 -15.51 -13.10
CA TYR A 113 -10.93 -16.03 -13.26
C TYR A 113 -10.79 -16.95 -14.48
N ARG A 114 -11.80 -17.79 -14.75
CA ARG A 114 -11.82 -18.66 -15.94
C ARG A 114 -11.92 -17.87 -17.24
N LYS A 115 -12.84 -16.91 -17.31
CA LYS A 115 -13.03 -16.07 -18.50
C LYS A 115 -11.78 -15.27 -18.86
N MET A 116 -11.07 -14.78 -17.85
CA MET A 116 -9.84 -14.00 -18.02
C MET A 116 -8.58 -14.87 -18.11
N ASN A 117 -8.70 -16.20 -18.00
CA ASN A 117 -7.60 -17.16 -17.93
C ASN A 117 -6.54 -16.78 -16.87
N LEU A 118 -7.00 -16.40 -15.68
CA LEU A 118 -6.17 -15.94 -14.56
C LEU A 118 -6.09 -17.03 -13.46
N PRO A 119 -4.93 -17.20 -12.81
CA PRO A 119 -4.81 -18.10 -11.67
C PRO A 119 -5.63 -17.61 -10.48
N LEU A 120 -6.01 -18.53 -9.60
CA LEU A 120 -6.67 -18.16 -8.37
C LEU A 120 -5.73 -17.37 -7.45
N PRO A 121 -6.24 -16.37 -6.73
CA PRO A 121 -5.43 -15.62 -5.79
C PRO A 121 -4.98 -16.54 -4.64
N ARG A 122 -3.71 -16.44 -4.24
CA ARG A 122 -3.17 -17.12 -3.04
C ARG A 122 -3.36 -16.29 -1.76
N LEU A 123 -3.66 -15.01 -1.94
CA LEU A 123 -3.82 -14.02 -0.88
C LEU A 123 -5.29 -13.62 -0.73
N CYS A 124 -5.70 -13.33 0.50
CA CYS A 124 -7.04 -12.84 0.78
C CYS A 124 -7.28 -11.44 0.16
N PRO A 125 -8.55 -11.02 -0.02
CA PRO A 125 -8.88 -9.72 -0.61
C PRO A 125 -8.19 -8.52 0.07
N ASN A 126 -8.11 -8.52 1.40
CA ASN A 126 -7.46 -7.45 2.16
C ASN A 126 -5.95 -7.41 1.91
N CYS A 127 -5.25 -8.54 1.97
CA CYS A 127 -3.82 -8.60 1.68
C CYS A 127 -3.51 -8.16 0.24
N ARG A 128 -4.34 -8.56 -0.74
CA ARG A 128 -4.22 -8.10 -2.13
C ARG A 128 -4.44 -6.60 -2.26
N HIS A 129 -5.41 -6.06 -1.54
CA HIS A 129 -5.68 -4.64 -1.51
C HIS A 129 -4.49 -3.85 -0.95
N TYR A 130 -3.91 -4.28 0.18
CA TYR A 130 -2.72 -3.65 0.75
C TYR A 130 -1.48 -3.76 -0.15
N GLN A 131 -1.27 -4.89 -0.84
CA GLN A 131 -0.18 -5.00 -1.81
C GLN A 131 -0.32 -3.99 -2.95
N ARG A 132 -1.53 -3.79 -3.45
CA ARG A 132 -1.82 -2.76 -4.46
C ARG A 132 -1.61 -1.35 -3.91
N ILE A 133 -1.98 -1.09 -2.65
CA ILE A 133 -1.71 0.23 -2.02
C ILE A 133 -0.21 0.48 -1.89
N LYS A 134 0.61 -0.53 -1.56
CA LYS A 134 2.06 -0.40 -1.46
C LYS A 134 2.75 0.02 -2.77
N GLN A 135 2.11 -0.24 -3.92
CA GLN A 135 2.60 0.23 -5.22
C GLN A 135 2.30 1.71 -5.48
N ARG A 136 1.41 2.33 -4.70
CA ARG A 136 1.10 3.75 -4.80
C ARG A 136 2.21 4.55 -4.15
N ASN A 137 2.47 5.72 -4.71
CA ASN A 137 3.33 6.69 -4.04
C ASN A 137 2.67 7.20 -2.75
N PRO A 138 3.45 7.40 -1.69
CA PRO A 138 2.95 7.91 -0.42
C PRO A 138 2.42 9.35 -0.57
N LEU A 139 1.49 9.74 0.32
CA LEU A 139 0.93 11.10 0.40
C LEU A 139 1.89 12.05 1.11
N LYS A 140 3.13 12.11 0.64
CA LYS A 140 4.16 13.02 1.13
C LYS A 140 4.97 13.50 -0.07
N LEU A 141 5.27 14.78 -0.08
CA LEU A 141 6.17 15.37 -1.06
C LEU A 141 7.51 15.63 -0.37
N TRP A 142 8.58 15.34 -1.10
CA TRP A 142 9.95 15.60 -0.71
C TRP A 142 10.54 16.62 -1.67
N HIS A 143 11.25 17.59 -1.11
CA HIS A 143 12.06 18.52 -1.88
C HIS A 143 13.30 17.77 -2.41
N ARG A 144 13.48 17.75 -3.74
CA ARG A 144 14.61 17.09 -4.40
C ARG A 144 15.22 17.96 -5.49
N LYS A 145 16.47 17.63 -5.84
CA LYS A 145 17.18 18.19 -6.98
C LYS A 145 17.19 17.19 -8.13
N CYS A 146 17.25 17.69 -9.36
CA CYS A 146 17.35 16.87 -10.56
C CYS A 146 18.63 16.03 -10.54
N GLN A 147 18.51 14.70 -10.69
CA GLN A 147 19.65 13.78 -10.53
C GLN A 147 20.38 13.45 -11.82
N CYS A 148 20.30 14.29 -12.85
CA CYS A 148 20.85 13.96 -14.17
C CYS A 148 22.35 14.18 -14.32
N ALA A 149 23.04 14.83 -13.38
CA ALA A 149 24.51 15.02 -13.32
C ALA A 149 25.32 15.07 -14.65
N GLY A 150 24.77 15.67 -15.71
CA GLY A 150 25.41 15.77 -17.02
C GLY A 150 25.40 14.45 -17.81
N ASN A 151 26.46 13.65 -17.67
CA ASN A 151 26.68 12.44 -18.48
C ASN A 151 26.10 11.17 -17.85
N HIS A 152 25.97 11.14 -16.52
CA HIS A 152 25.42 10.02 -15.78
C HIS A 152 24.46 10.55 -14.72
N SER A 153 23.49 9.74 -14.32
CA SER A 153 22.72 9.97 -13.10
C SER A 153 23.63 10.12 -11.86
N ASP A 154 23.18 10.84 -10.82
CA ASP A 154 23.88 10.98 -9.53
C ASP A 154 24.30 9.63 -8.95
N ASN A 155 23.43 8.64 -9.10
CA ASN A 155 23.59 7.29 -8.58
C ASN A 155 24.50 6.43 -9.48
N LYS A 156 24.93 6.95 -10.64
CA LYS A 156 25.72 6.27 -11.68
C LYS A 156 25.08 5.00 -12.26
N VAL A 157 23.78 4.82 -12.06
CA VAL A 157 23.04 3.63 -12.53
C VAL A 157 22.63 3.79 -14.00
N TYR A 158 22.24 5.01 -14.39
CA TYR A 158 21.88 5.35 -15.77
C TYR A 158 22.89 6.30 -16.38
N GLN A 159 23.26 6.04 -17.64
CA GLN A 159 24.06 6.92 -18.49
C GLN A 159 23.11 7.69 -19.41
N ASN A 160 23.23 9.02 -19.39
CA ASN A 160 22.37 9.88 -20.20
C ASN A 160 22.75 9.72 -21.67
N THR A 161 21.73 9.70 -22.52
CA THR A 161 21.89 9.51 -23.96
C THR A 161 22.14 10.82 -24.69
N ILE A 162 21.64 11.94 -24.14
CA ILE A 162 21.67 13.26 -24.77
C ILE A 162 22.26 14.30 -23.81
N GLU A 163 22.97 15.27 -24.37
CA GLU A 163 23.37 16.45 -23.61
C GLU A 163 22.15 17.35 -23.38
N HIS A 164 21.76 17.52 -22.12
CA HIS A 164 20.58 18.32 -21.78
C HIS A 164 20.77 19.80 -22.12
N PRO A 165 19.83 20.44 -22.85
CA PRO A 165 20.03 21.76 -23.44
C PRO A 165 20.20 22.90 -22.42
N HIS A 166 19.76 22.70 -21.18
CA HIS A 166 19.75 23.76 -20.16
C HIS A 166 20.98 23.82 -19.26
N HIS A 167 21.80 22.77 -19.23
CA HIS A 167 22.99 22.71 -18.37
C HIS A 167 24.17 21.94 -18.99
N LYS A 168 24.01 21.42 -20.22
CA LYS A 168 25.06 20.67 -20.94
C LYS A 168 25.60 19.53 -20.06
N GLN A 169 26.88 19.59 -19.70
CA GLN A 169 27.59 18.58 -18.90
C GLN A 169 27.60 18.89 -17.40
N GLU A 170 27.10 20.06 -16.97
CA GLU A 170 27.06 20.41 -15.55
C GLU A 170 25.86 19.75 -14.86
N HIS A 171 25.89 19.71 -13.53
CA HIS A 171 24.75 19.22 -12.75
C HIS A 171 23.56 20.17 -12.90
N CYS A 172 22.38 19.64 -13.18
CA CYS A 172 21.17 20.45 -13.33
C CYS A 172 20.86 21.19 -12.01
N PRO A 173 20.68 22.52 -12.03
CA PRO A 173 20.39 23.29 -10.81
C PRO A 173 18.91 23.22 -10.39
N ASN A 174 18.06 22.54 -11.16
CA ASN A 174 16.63 22.54 -10.92
C ASN A 174 16.24 21.73 -9.68
N GLU A 175 15.34 22.31 -8.88
CA GLU A 175 14.78 21.71 -7.66
C GLU A 175 13.25 21.65 -7.77
N PHE A 176 12.64 20.61 -7.22
CA PHE A 176 11.20 20.37 -7.31
C PHE A 176 10.70 19.47 -6.19
N GLU A 177 9.39 19.47 -5.99
CA GLU A 177 8.72 18.54 -5.08
C GLU A 177 8.32 17.25 -5.81
N THR A 178 8.57 16.12 -5.17
CA THR A 178 8.26 14.79 -5.74
C THR A 178 7.79 13.83 -4.67
N SER A 179 6.98 12.84 -5.05
CA SER A 179 6.53 11.77 -4.17
C SER A 179 7.55 10.64 -3.98
N TYR A 180 8.75 10.79 -4.56
CA TYR A 180 9.85 9.84 -4.42
C TYR A 180 10.79 10.26 -3.29
N ALA A 181 10.76 9.54 -2.18
CA ALA A 181 11.57 9.81 -1.00
C ALA A 181 13.08 9.74 -1.29
N SER A 182 13.89 10.54 -0.59
CA SER A 182 15.35 10.66 -0.84
C SER A 182 16.11 9.34 -0.71
N GLU A 183 15.64 8.46 0.17
CA GLU A 183 16.17 7.13 0.44
C GLU A 183 15.86 6.09 -0.65
N LYS A 184 14.97 6.39 -1.59
CA LYS A 184 14.59 5.49 -2.67
C LYS A 184 15.68 5.40 -3.74
N PRO A 185 15.96 4.20 -4.29
CA PRO A 185 17.01 4.01 -5.31
C PRO A 185 16.65 4.58 -6.69
N GLU A 186 15.38 4.86 -6.96
CA GLU A 186 14.89 5.41 -8.22
C GLU A 186 15.55 6.76 -8.55
N ILE A 187 15.88 6.94 -9.83
CA ILE A 187 16.45 8.19 -10.35
C ILE A 187 15.32 9.16 -10.68
N VAL A 188 15.42 10.40 -10.21
CA VAL A 188 14.40 11.42 -10.46
C VAL A 188 14.98 12.58 -11.25
N TYR A 189 14.54 12.72 -12.49
CA TYR A 189 14.87 13.85 -13.35
C TYR A 189 13.79 14.92 -13.29
N CYS A 190 14.17 16.17 -13.53
CA CYS A 190 13.17 17.20 -13.78
C CYS A 190 12.50 16.95 -15.13
N GLU A 191 11.29 17.50 -15.29
CA GLU A 191 10.48 17.35 -16.51
C GLU A 191 11.29 17.60 -17.79
N LYS A 192 12.05 18.70 -17.85
CA LYS A 192 12.86 19.06 -19.03
C LYS A 192 13.96 18.06 -19.36
N CYS A 193 14.63 17.50 -18.35
CA CYS A 193 15.69 16.51 -18.56
C CYS A 193 15.09 15.14 -18.92
N TYR A 194 13.99 14.76 -18.26
CA TYR A 194 13.29 13.52 -18.58
C TYR A 194 12.75 13.52 -20.01
N LEU A 195 12.09 14.60 -20.44
CA LEU A 195 11.57 14.72 -21.80
C LEU A 195 12.67 14.76 -22.86
N ALA A 196 13.88 15.23 -22.52
CA ALA A 196 15.01 15.17 -23.46
C ALA A 196 15.51 13.74 -23.67
N GLU A 197 15.39 12.86 -22.68
CA GLU A 197 15.91 11.48 -22.71
C GLU A 197 14.92 10.45 -23.27
N VAL A 198 13.61 10.71 -23.17
CA VAL A 198 12.56 9.71 -23.47
C VAL A 198 11.92 9.88 -24.85
N VAL A 199 12.31 10.93 -25.60
CA VAL A 199 11.77 11.25 -26.93
C VAL A 199 12.56 10.58 -28.06
#